data_AF-A0A920R4J7-F1
#
_entry.id   AF-A0A920R4J7-F1
#
_cell.length_a   1.000
_cell.length_b   1.000
_cell.length_c   1.000
_cell.angle_alpha   90.00
_cell.angle_beta   90.00
_cell.angle_gamma   90.00
#
_symmetry.space_group_name_H-M   'P 1'
#
loop_
_entity.id
_entity.type
_entity.pdbx_description
1 polymer ?
#
loop_
_entity_poly.entity_id
_entity_poly.type
_entity_poly.pdbx_seq_one_letter_code
_entity_poly.pdbx_strand_id
1 'polypeptide(L)'
;MKNNLLKGGLIAVLAVVLASIGLTAAQQRPTLTPEQLERLTIRPIPGKEGMYLMPGFDGGLSGGNIAIRVTDEGVILVDNKYSYSYEDIIRQVASITDQPILYVLNTHHHFDHAGANASFMPSAQVIGHENVRVNMLRNVGPSASPDGAPRITYNDKTSVHLGDAEIEAFHFGCGHTNGDSAILFTDQRTIHTGDLFIWGERMDGSTLAPFIDYGNGGLR
;
A
#
# COMPACT_ATOMS: atom_id res chain seq x y z
N MET A 1 21.06 81.36 12.06
CA MET A 1 19.59 81.40 12.25
C MET A 1 19.02 79.98 12.13
N LYS A 2 18.38 79.52 13.22
CA LYS A 2 17.31 78.50 13.35
C LYS A 2 17.55 77.02 12.97
N ASN A 3 17.37 76.20 14.01
CA ASN A 3 17.05 74.76 14.09
C ASN A 3 16.02 74.24 13.06
N ASN A 4 16.08 72.92 12.80
CA ASN A 4 15.00 71.91 13.04
C ASN A 4 15.56 70.51 12.68
N LEU A 5 15.78 69.57 13.62
CA LEU A 5 14.85 68.65 14.32
C LEU A 5 14.08 67.65 13.43
N LEU A 6 14.29 66.35 13.75
CA LEU A 6 13.36 65.19 13.66
C LEU A 6 13.24 64.57 12.24
N LYS A 7 13.22 63.25 11.98
CA LYS A 7 12.88 62.00 12.70
C LYS A 7 13.68 60.86 12.01
N GLY A 8 14.26 59.87 12.69
CA GLY A 8 13.50 58.71 13.17
C GLY A 8 13.02 57.84 12.00
N GLY A 9 13.85 56.88 11.56
CA GLY A 9 13.51 55.91 10.51
C GLY A 9 14.30 54.63 10.70
N LEU A 10 13.85 53.81 11.65
CA LEU A 10 14.31 52.45 11.85
C LEU A 10 14.01 51.65 10.58
N ILE A 11 15.03 51.30 9.80
CA ILE A 11 14.87 50.33 8.70
C ILE A 11 14.64 48.97 9.37
N ALA A 12 13.38 48.63 9.59
CA ALA A 12 12.97 47.27 9.92
C ALA A 12 13.24 46.41 8.68
N VAL A 13 14.33 45.65 8.71
CA VAL A 13 14.56 44.55 7.77
C VAL A 13 13.49 43.50 8.05
N LEU A 14 12.39 43.56 7.30
CA LEU A 14 11.36 42.54 7.31
C LEU A 14 11.91 41.31 6.59
N ALA A 15 12.61 40.45 7.32
CA ALA A 15 12.95 39.11 6.84
C ALA A 15 11.66 38.31 6.75
N VAL A 16 11.02 38.34 5.56
CA VAL A 16 9.95 37.40 5.23
C VAL A 16 10.61 36.04 5.03
N VAL A 17 10.73 35.29 6.11
CA VAL A 17 10.95 33.84 6.02
C VAL A 17 9.64 33.26 5.49
N LEU A 18 9.57 33.06 4.18
CA LEU A 18 8.59 32.18 3.56
C LEU A 18 8.92 30.76 4.02
N ALA A 19 8.40 30.38 5.20
CA ALA A 19 8.30 28.98 5.56
C ALA A 19 7.26 28.36 4.61
N SER A 20 7.74 27.85 3.47
CA SER A 20 6.98 26.91 2.67
C SER A 20 6.88 25.61 3.48
N ILE A 21 5.94 25.58 4.42
CA ILE A 21 5.48 24.34 5.03
C ILE A 21 4.82 23.57 3.89
N GLY A 22 5.57 22.63 3.31
CA GLY A 22 4.98 21.59 2.50
C GLY A 22 4.10 20.76 3.40
N LEU A 23 2.82 21.14 3.56
CA LEU A 23 1.81 20.20 4.03
C LEU A 23 1.71 19.13 2.96
N THR A 24 2.38 18.00 3.16
CA THR A 24 1.98 16.75 2.55
C THR A 24 0.56 16.48 3.03
N ALA A 25 -0.43 16.83 2.19
CA ALA A 25 -1.80 16.50 2.47
C ALA A 25 -1.91 14.98 2.50
N ALA A 26 -2.06 14.42 3.70
CA ALA A 26 -2.36 13.00 3.85
C ALA A 26 -3.60 12.68 3.00
N GLN A 27 -3.56 11.56 2.28
CA GLN A 27 -4.66 11.16 1.41
C GLN A 27 -5.96 11.07 2.24
N GLN A 28 -6.94 11.89 1.89
CA GLN A 28 -8.21 11.90 2.61
C GLN A 28 -8.96 10.58 2.41
N ARG A 29 -9.43 9.99 3.50
CA ARG A 29 -10.32 8.82 3.45
C ARG A 29 -11.64 9.22 2.78
N PRO A 30 -12.11 8.52 1.75
CA PRO A 30 -13.41 8.79 1.17
C PRO A 30 -14.54 8.43 2.14
N THR A 31 -15.65 9.16 2.07
CA THR A 31 -16.89 8.77 2.75
C THR A 31 -17.55 7.65 1.95
N LEU A 32 -17.70 6.48 2.57
CA LEU A 32 -18.32 5.31 1.97
C LEU A 32 -19.72 5.06 2.55
N THR A 33 -20.65 4.58 1.73
CA THR A 33 -21.97 4.14 2.21
C THR A 33 -21.85 2.86 3.05
N PRO A 34 -22.85 2.53 3.89
CA PRO A 34 -22.86 1.26 4.62
C PRO A 34 -22.71 0.03 3.70
N GLU A 35 -23.32 0.05 2.52
CA GLU A 35 -23.19 -1.03 1.53
C GLU A 35 -21.76 -1.12 0.97
N GLN A 36 -21.11 0.01 0.70
CA GLN A 36 -19.71 0.03 0.26
C GLN A 36 -18.76 -0.45 1.36
N LEU A 37 -19.03 -0.11 2.62
CA LEU A 37 -18.27 -0.61 3.76
C LEU A 37 -18.41 -2.13 3.91
N GLU A 38 -19.61 -2.67 3.72
CA GLU A 38 -19.86 -4.13 3.76
C GLU A 38 -19.12 -4.88 2.63
N ARG A 39 -18.91 -4.21 1.50
CA ARG A 39 -18.07 -4.73 0.39
C ARG A 39 -16.59 -4.74 0.69
N LEU A 40 -16.13 -4.13 1.79
CA LEU A 40 -14.74 -4.16 2.27
C LEU A 40 -14.53 -5.15 3.42
N THR A 41 -15.58 -5.84 3.85
CA THR A 41 -15.52 -6.78 4.98
C THR A 41 -14.68 -8.01 4.64
N ILE A 42 -13.72 -8.37 5.50
CA ILE A 42 -12.92 -9.60 5.45
C ILE A 42 -13.82 -10.82 5.39
N ARG A 43 -13.49 -11.76 4.51
CA ARG A 43 -14.23 -13.03 4.35
C ARG A 43 -13.25 -14.20 4.29
N PRO A 44 -13.58 -15.36 4.90
CA PRO A 44 -12.78 -16.56 4.74
C PRO A 44 -12.84 -17.04 3.28
N ILE A 45 -11.73 -17.60 2.79
CA ILE A 45 -11.70 -18.28 1.51
C ILE A 45 -12.24 -19.72 1.71
N PRO A 46 -13.32 -20.12 1.00
CA PRO A 46 -13.91 -21.44 1.18
C PRO A 46 -12.90 -22.58 0.97
N GLY A 47 -12.80 -23.47 1.94
CA GLY A 47 -11.92 -24.65 1.89
C GLY A 47 -10.42 -24.35 2.08
N LYS A 48 -10.05 -23.14 2.54
CA LYS A 48 -8.68 -22.73 2.84
C LYS A 48 -8.60 -22.21 4.28
N GLU A 49 -8.25 -23.09 5.21
CA GLU A 49 -8.15 -22.73 6.63
C GLU A 49 -7.10 -21.65 6.86
N GLY A 50 -7.41 -20.68 7.73
CA GLY A 50 -6.53 -19.54 8.01
C GLY A 50 -6.36 -18.55 6.85
N MET A 51 -7.04 -18.75 5.72
CA MET A 51 -6.93 -17.89 4.54
C MET A 51 -8.17 -16.99 4.40
N TYR A 52 -7.94 -15.69 4.31
CA TYR A 52 -9.00 -14.70 4.18
C TYR A 52 -8.69 -13.70 3.08
N LEU A 53 -9.74 -13.02 2.62
CA LEU A 53 -9.68 -11.95 1.64
C LEU A 53 -10.35 -10.71 2.23
N MET A 54 -9.64 -9.58 2.24
CA MET A 54 -10.25 -8.27 2.35
C MET A 54 -10.46 -7.71 0.94
N PRO A 55 -11.69 -7.72 0.43
CA PRO A 55 -11.97 -7.24 -0.92
C PRO A 55 -11.72 -5.74 -1.10
N GLY A 56 -11.39 -5.36 -2.34
CA GLY A 56 -11.59 -4.03 -2.92
C GLY A 56 -12.67 -4.10 -3.99
N PHE A 57 -13.33 -2.99 -4.26
CA PHE A 57 -14.39 -2.94 -5.29
C PHE A 57 -14.13 -1.87 -6.37
N ASP A 58 -13.20 -0.96 -6.12
CA ASP A 58 -12.75 0.09 -7.02
C ASP A 58 -11.33 0.49 -6.63
N GLY A 59 -10.40 0.41 -7.59
CA GLY A 59 -8.98 0.69 -7.37
C GLY A 59 -8.73 2.14 -6.98
N GLY A 60 -9.51 3.10 -7.49
CA GLY A 60 -9.39 4.53 -7.19
C GLY A 60 -10.05 4.98 -5.88
N LEU A 61 -10.91 4.15 -5.30
CA LEU A 61 -11.70 4.50 -4.11
C LEU A 61 -11.45 3.60 -2.89
N SER A 62 -11.29 2.30 -3.09
CA SER A 62 -11.26 1.27 -2.03
C SER A 62 -10.00 0.40 -2.02
N GLY A 63 -9.24 0.52 -3.12
CA GLY A 63 -7.94 -0.08 -3.39
C GLY A 63 -7.98 -1.56 -3.72
N GLY A 64 -6.80 -2.13 -3.93
CA GLY A 64 -6.62 -3.54 -4.26
C GLY A 64 -7.09 -4.48 -3.16
N ASN A 65 -7.20 -5.77 -3.50
CA ASN A 65 -7.51 -6.81 -2.52
C ASN A 65 -6.36 -7.04 -1.56
N ILE A 66 -6.65 -7.45 -0.32
CA ILE A 66 -5.63 -7.97 0.61
C ILE A 66 -5.88 -9.46 0.79
N ALA A 67 -4.88 -10.28 0.52
CA ALA A 67 -4.88 -11.68 0.95
C ALA A 67 -4.26 -11.77 2.35
N ILE A 68 -4.87 -12.57 3.22
CA ILE A 68 -4.50 -12.65 4.64
C ILE A 68 -4.33 -14.12 5.00
N ARG A 69 -3.15 -14.48 5.54
CA ARG A 69 -2.88 -15.80 6.10
C ARG A 69 -2.65 -15.67 7.61
N VAL A 70 -3.56 -16.24 8.39
CA VAL A 70 -3.50 -16.32 9.85
C VAL A 70 -2.87 -17.64 10.24
N THR A 71 -1.82 -17.61 11.06
CA THR A 71 -1.14 -18.79 11.63
C THR A 71 -1.20 -18.73 13.16
N ASP A 72 -0.66 -19.73 13.85
CA ASP A 72 -0.50 -19.73 15.30
C ASP A 72 0.65 -18.84 15.82
N GLU A 73 1.55 -18.40 14.94
CA GLU A 73 2.69 -17.52 15.28
C GLU A 73 2.49 -16.06 14.84
N GLY A 74 1.50 -15.76 14.01
CA GLY A 74 1.25 -14.43 13.50
C GLY A 74 0.42 -14.39 12.21
N VAL A 75 0.26 -13.20 11.66
CA VAL A 75 -0.48 -12.93 10.42
C VAL A 75 0.44 -12.39 9.34
N ILE A 76 0.25 -12.88 8.12
CA ILE A 76 0.90 -12.40 6.90
C ILE A 76 -0.15 -11.75 6.01
N LEU A 77 0.14 -10.52 5.56
CA LEU A 77 -0.65 -9.81 4.56
C LEU A 77 0.05 -9.82 3.20
N VAL A 78 -0.74 -9.90 2.13
CA VAL A 78 -0.31 -9.53 0.78
C VAL A 78 -1.06 -8.27 0.41
N ASP A 79 -0.31 -7.20 0.18
CA ASP A 79 -0.76 -5.81 0.02
C ASP A 79 -1.49 -5.25 1.25
N ASN A 80 -1.73 -3.94 1.26
CA ASN A 80 -2.32 -3.22 2.40
C ASN A 80 -3.11 -1.95 2.01
N LYS A 81 -3.62 -1.90 0.78
CA LYS A 81 -4.50 -0.83 0.32
C LYS A 81 -3.85 0.56 0.46
N TYR A 82 -4.68 1.58 0.64
CA TYR A 82 -4.29 2.98 0.81
C TYR A 82 -3.78 3.28 2.22
N SER A 83 -3.07 4.40 2.38
CA SER A 83 -2.57 4.86 3.68
C SER A 83 -3.66 5.00 4.75
N TYR A 84 -4.85 5.46 4.37
CA TYR A 84 -6.00 5.58 5.28
C TYR A 84 -6.65 4.24 5.64
N SER A 85 -6.28 3.13 5.00
CA SER A 85 -6.87 1.82 5.22
C SER A 85 -6.32 1.12 6.46
N TYR A 86 -5.18 1.56 7.02
CA TYR A 86 -4.48 0.92 8.13
C TYR A 86 -5.39 0.55 9.31
N GLU A 87 -6.12 1.53 9.86
CA GLU A 87 -7.01 1.34 11.01
C GLU A 87 -8.14 0.34 10.73
N ASP A 88 -8.60 0.30 9.48
CA ASP A 88 -9.65 -0.63 9.08
C ASP A 88 -9.11 -2.06 8.97
N ILE A 89 -7.93 -2.22 8.38
CA ILE A 89 -7.25 -3.51 8.23
C ILE A 89 -6.98 -4.12 9.61
N ILE A 90 -6.35 -3.37 10.53
CA ILE A 90 -6.02 -3.91 11.86
C ILE A 90 -7.28 -4.32 12.63
N ARG A 91 -8.35 -3.52 12.55
CA ARG A 91 -9.63 -3.79 13.21
C ARG A 91 -10.28 -5.06 12.67
N GLN A 92 -10.27 -5.24 11.35
CA GLN A 92 -10.88 -6.42 10.74
C GLN A 92 -10.04 -7.68 10.97
N VAL A 93 -8.71 -7.59 10.90
CA VAL A 93 -7.83 -8.73 11.24
C VAL A 93 -8.03 -9.14 12.71
N ALA A 94 -8.13 -8.18 13.63
CA ALA A 94 -8.41 -8.46 15.05
C ALA A 94 -9.78 -9.12 15.29
N SER A 95 -10.72 -9.05 14.32
CA SER A 95 -12.01 -9.73 14.43
C SER A 95 -11.95 -11.22 14.09
N ILE A 96 -10.85 -11.69 13.48
CA ILE A 96 -10.67 -13.09 13.06
C ILE A 96 -9.52 -13.78 13.80
N THR A 97 -8.64 -13.05 14.49
CA THR A 97 -7.52 -13.60 15.25
C THR A 97 -6.94 -12.60 16.25
N ASP A 98 -6.36 -13.09 17.34
CA ASP A 98 -5.60 -12.28 18.32
C ASP A 98 -4.09 -12.20 17.99
N GLN A 99 -3.67 -12.85 16.90
CA GLN A 99 -2.26 -12.91 16.49
C GLN A 99 -1.78 -11.60 15.85
N PRO A 100 -0.51 -11.19 16.09
CA PRO A 100 0.01 -9.96 15.52
C PRO A 100 0.26 -10.10 14.01
N ILE A 101 0.08 -9.00 13.28
CA ILE A 101 0.53 -8.90 11.88
C ILE A 101 2.04 -8.71 11.89
N LEU A 102 2.78 -9.67 11.35
CA LEU A 102 4.25 -9.68 11.38
C LEU A 102 4.89 -9.39 10.02
N TYR A 103 4.18 -9.68 8.93
CA TYR A 103 4.69 -9.50 7.58
C TYR A 103 3.67 -8.88 6.65
N VAL A 104 4.14 -8.01 5.76
CA VAL A 104 3.40 -7.50 4.60
C VAL A 104 4.26 -7.73 3.37
N LEU A 105 3.78 -8.52 2.40
CA LEU A 105 4.41 -8.67 1.10
C LEU A 105 3.69 -7.77 0.09
N ASN A 106 4.41 -6.87 -0.57
CA ASN A 106 3.83 -6.06 -1.64
C ASN A 106 3.94 -6.78 -2.98
N THR A 107 2.84 -6.80 -3.73
CA THR A 107 2.82 -7.27 -5.11
C THR A 107 3.52 -6.28 -6.03
N HIS A 108 3.24 -4.99 -5.87
CA HIS A 108 3.86 -3.88 -6.61
C HIS A 108 3.72 -2.56 -5.82
N HIS A 109 4.22 -1.44 -6.36
CA HIS A 109 4.34 -0.18 -5.62
C HIS A 109 3.10 0.74 -5.65
N HIS A 110 2.03 0.37 -6.36
CA HIS A 110 0.88 1.28 -6.47
C HIS A 110 0.29 1.55 -5.10
N PHE A 111 -0.16 2.79 -4.91
CA PHE A 111 -0.58 3.33 -3.63
C PHE A 111 -1.83 2.66 -3.07
N ASP A 112 -2.59 1.98 -3.91
CA ASP A 112 -3.77 1.22 -3.56
C ASP A 112 -3.45 -0.26 -3.25
N HIS A 113 -2.16 -0.62 -3.26
CA HIS A 113 -1.62 -1.91 -2.83
C HIS A 113 -0.56 -1.77 -1.72
N ALA A 114 0.23 -0.70 -1.73
CA ALA A 114 1.35 -0.47 -0.80
C ALA A 114 1.21 0.83 0.01
N GLY A 115 0.05 1.48 -0.02
CA GLY A 115 -0.17 2.80 0.56
C GLY A 115 -0.06 2.82 2.08
N ALA A 116 -0.45 1.76 2.77
CA ALA A 116 -0.37 1.66 4.24
C ALA A 116 0.99 1.19 4.76
N ASN A 117 1.98 0.92 3.89
CA ASN A 117 3.28 0.38 4.29
C ASN A 117 3.92 1.15 5.45
N ALA A 118 3.97 2.49 5.37
CA ALA A 118 4.62 3.32 6.39
C ALA A 118 4.01 3.12 7.79
N SER A 119 2.69 2.89 7.86
CA SER A 119 1.97 2.63 9.11
C SER A 119 2.23 1.23 9.67
N PHE A 120 2.53 0.25 8.80
CA PHE A 120 2.84 -1.13 9.20
C PHE A 120 4.31 -1.33 9.60
N MET A 121 5.25 -0.56 9.05
CA MET A 121 6.68 -0.74 9.32
C MET A 121 7.12 -0.75 10.80
N PRO A 122 6.44 -0.05 11.75
CA PRO A 122 6.79 -0.14 13.16
C PRO A 122 6.50 -1.50 13.81
N SER A 123 5.57 -2.29 13.26
CA SER A 123 5.08 -3.55 13.85
C SER A 123 5.24 -4.78 12.95
N ALA A 124 5.45 -4.57 11.64
CA ALA A 124 5.57 -5.63 10.65
C ALA A 124 6.75 -5.39 9.70
N GLN A 125 7.31 -6.49 9.19
CA GLN A 125 8.31 -6.46 8.13
C GLN A 125 7.62 -6.30 6.78
N VAL A 126 7.85 -5.15 6.12
CA VAL A 126 7.37 -4.88 4.77
C VAL A 126 8.42 -5.34 3.75
N ILE A 127 8.03 -6.29 2.90
CA ILE A 127 8.88 -6.97 1.93
C ILE A 127 8.33 -6.71 0.52
N GLY A 128 9.20 -6.38 -0.43
CA GLY A 128 8.80 -6.19 -1.83
C GLY A 128 9.98 -6.34 -2.78
N HIS A 129 9.71 -6.46 -4.08
CA HIS A 129 10.78 -6.49 -5.08
C HIS A 129 11.61 -5.19 -5.04
N GLU A 130 12.90 -5.23 -5.41
CA GLU A 130 13.78 -4.05 -5.41
C GLU A 130 13.18 -2.87 -6.18
N ASN A 131 12.54 -3.14 -7.33
CA ASN A 131 11.89 -2.09 -8.11
C ASN A 131 10.64 -1.48 -7.42
N VAL A 132 9.98 -2.20 -6.50
CA VAL A 132 8.92 -1.61 -5.67
C VAL A 132 9.51 -0.48 -4.84
N ARG A 133 10.62 -0.74 -4.15
CA ARG A 133 11.35 0.27 -3.37
C ARG A 133 11.78 1.43 -4.26
N VAL A 134 12.42 1.17 -5.39
CA VAL A 134 12.89 2.21 -6.32
C VAL A 134 11.74 3.10 -6.79
N ASN A 135 10.61 2.52 -7.21
CA ASN A 135 9.46 3.28 -7.69
C ASN A 135 8.81 4.11 -6.57
N MET A 136 8.67 3.57 -5.36
CA MET A 136 8.13 4.34 -4.22
C MET A 136 8.99 5.54 -3.85
N LEU A 137 10.32 5.41 -3.95
CA LEU A 137 11.25 6.52 -3.69
C LEU A 137 11.31 7.54 -4.83
N ARG A 138 11.11 7.08 -6.08
CA ARG A 138 11.14 7.94 -7.26
C ARG A 138 9.87 8.76 -7.44
N ASN A 139 8.72 8.14 -7.21
CA ASN A 139 7.43 8.73 -7.51
C ASN A 139 7.11 9.86 -6.52
N VAL A 140 6.57 10.96 -7.04
CA VAL A 140 6.22 12.16 -6.27
C VAL A 140 4.76 12.51 -6.52
N GLY A 141 4.10 13.09 -5.51
CA GLY A 141 2.73 13.57 -5.61
C GLY A 141 1.88 13.21 -4.39
N PRO A 142 0.59 13.57 -4.39
CA PRO A 142 -0.30 13.39 -3.23
C PRO A 142 -0.47 11.93 -2.79
N SER A 143 -0.31 10.98 -3.71
CA SER A 143 -0.40 9.54 -3.45
C SER A 143 0.96 8.87 -3.29
N ALA A 144 2.07 9.62 -3.34
CA ALA A 144 3.40 9.07 -3.11
C ALA A 144 3.62 8.76 -1.63
N SER A 145 4.26 7.63 -1.34
CA SER A 145 4.56 7.17 0.02
C SER A 145 6.01 6.70 0.13
N PRO A 146 7.01 7.59 -0.06
CA PRO A 146 8.43 7.21 -0.02
C PRO A 146 8.84 6.62 1.35
N ASP A 147 8.21 7.06 2.43
CA ASP A 147 8.44 6.54 3.79
C ASP A 147 7.95 5.09 3.95
N GLY A 148 7.06 4.64 3.07
CA GLY A 148 6.58 3.26 2.98
C GLY A 148 7.41 2.36 2.06
N ALA A 149 8.54 2.82 1.51
CA ALA A 149 9.37 2.01 0.62
C ALA A 149 9.99 0.79 1.34
N PRO A 150 9.76 -0.46 0.89
CA PRO A 150 10.22 -1.67 1.57
C PRO A 150 11.71 -1.63 1.91
N ARG A 151 12.08 -2.05 3.12
CA ARG A 151 13.48 -2.10 3.58
C ARG A 151 14.10 -3.48 3.39
N ILE A 152 13.27 -4.50 3.25
CA ILE A 152 13.66 -5.85 2.91
C ILE A 152 13.22 -6.06 1.47
N THR A 153 14.19 -6.25 0.59
CA THR A 153 13.95 -6.40 -0.84
C THR A 153 14.49 -7.71 -1.36
N TYR A 154 13.98 -8.12 -2.52
CA TYR A 154 14.44 -9.27 -3.26
C TYR A 154 14.42 -8.97 -4.76
N ASN A 155 15.11 -9.80 -5.56
CA ASN A 155 15.18 -9.65 -7.02
C ASN A 155 14.39 -10.76 -7.74
N ASP A 156 14.75 -12.03 -7.57
CA ASP A 156 14.10 -13.11 -8.34
C ASP A 156 12.98 -13.79 -7.54
N LYS A 157 13.31 -14.23 -6.33
CA LYS A 157 12.41 -14.96 -5.44
C LYS A 157 12.77 -14.69 -3.98
N THR A 158 11.77 -14.70 -3.10
CA THR A 158 11.97 -14.83 -1.66
C THR A 158 10.88 -15.71 -1.04
N SER A 159 11.07 -16.14 0.20
CA SER A 159 10.04 -16.82 0.99
C SER A 159 9.94 -16.25 2.41
N VAL A 160 8.75 -16.32 2.97
CA VAL A 160 8.44 -16.02 4.38
C VAL A 160 7.85 -17.27 5.00
N HIS A 161 8.45 -17.72 6.10
CA HIS A 161 7.96 -18.82 6.92
C HIS A 161 7.42 -18.26 8.24
N LEU A 162 6.24 -18.70 8.65
CA LEU A 162 5.62 -18.33 9.92
C LEU A 162 4.69 -19.45 10.37
N GLY A 163 4.99 -20.08 11.51
CA GLY A 163 4.29 -21.29 11.95
C GLY A 163 4.30 -22.37 10.86
N ASP A 164 3.11 -22.83 10.49
CA ASP A 164 2.89 -23.84 9.45
C ASP A 164 2.81 -23.29 8.02
N ALA A 165 2.88 -21.96 7.84
CA ALA A 165 2.75 -21.32 6.55
C ALA A 165 4.12 -21.04 5.89
N GLU A 166 4.16 -21.26 4.58
CA GLU A 166 5.22 -20.77 3.70
C GLU A 166 4.57 -19.98 2.57
N ILE A 167 5.01 -18.73 2.41
CA ILE A 167 4.61 -17.86 1.30
C ILE A 167 5.83 -17.51 0.49
N GLU A 168 5.77 -17.75 -0.82
CA GLU A 168 6.82 -17.44 -1.76
C GLU A 168 6.40 -16.26 -2.64
N ALA A 169 7.30 -15.30 -2.84
CA ALA A 169 7.13 -14.21 -3.78
C ALA A 169 8.07 -14.40 -4.96
N PHE A 170 7.52 -14.34 -6.17
CA PHE A 170 8.25 -14.52 -7.42
C PHE A 170 8.15 -13.28 -8.29
N HIS A 171 9.29 -12.82 -8.81
CA HIS A 171 9.35 -11.84 -9.88
C HIS A 171 9.61 -12.57 -11.21
N PHE A 172 8.64 -12.52 -12.12
CA PHE A 172 8.75 -13.16 -13.45
C PHE A 172 9.18 -12.19 -14.56
N GLY A 173 9.64 -10.99 -14.19
CA GLY A 173 9.89 -9.88 -15.10
C GLY A 173 8.80 -8.83 -15.04
N CYS A 174 8.91 -7.83 -15.91
CA CYS A 174 8.00 -6.68 -15.90
C CYS A 174 6.66 -7.04 -16.55
N GLY A 175 5.55 -6.74 -15.90
CA GLY A 175 4.20 -6.91 -16.40
C GLY A 175 3.40 -5.62 -16.28
N HIS A 176 2.52 -5.56 -15.28
CA HIS A 176 1.81 -4.37 -14.85
C HIS A 176 2.77 -3.22 -14.48
N THR A 177 3.82 -3.50 -13.72
CA THR A 177 4.97 -2.62 -13.42
C THR A 177 6.29 -3.38 -13.63
N ASN A 178 7.44 -2.72 -13.45
CA ASN A 178 8.73 -3.41 -13.37
C ASN A 178 9.01 -4.07 -12.01
N GLY A 179 8.11 -3.97 -11.04
CA GLY A 179 8.27 -4.51 -9.68
C GLY A 179 7.28 -5.59 -9.31
N ASP A 180 6.52 -6.12 -10.28
CA ASP A 180 5.43 -7.05 -10.00
C ASP A 180 5.92 -8.35 -9.37
N SER A 181 5.14 -8.82 -8.41
CA SER A 181 5.37 -10.07 -7.70
C SER A 181 4.11 -10.94 -7.77
N ALA A 182 4.28 -12.20 -8.13
CA ALA A 182 3.28 -13.23 -7.93
C ALA A 182 3.54 -13.92 -6.58
N ILE A 183 2.53 -13.94 -5.70
CA ILE A 183 2.66 -14.44 -4.34
C ILE A 183 1.96 -15.80 -4.23
N LEU A 184 2.72 -16.85 -3.94
CA LEU A 184 2.23 -18.22 -3.78
C LEU A 184 2.18 -18.59 -2.30
N PHE A 185 0.98 -18.87 -1.80
CA PHE A 185 0.76 -19.54 -0.52
C PHE A 185 0.93 -21.04 -0.77
N THR A 186 2.11 -21.60 -0.47
CA THR A 186 2.48 -22.97 -0.87
C THR A 186 1.64 -24.00 -0.12
N ASP A 187 1.43 -23.78 1.17
CA ASP A 187 0.56 -24.54 2.06
C ASP A 187 -0.90 -24.56 1.58
N GLN A 188 -1.38 -23.42 1.07
CA GLN A 188 -2.74 -23.27 0.57
C GLN A 188 -2.89 -23.58 -0.92
N ARG A 189 -1.81 -23.87 -1.67
CA ARG A 189 -1.83 -24.04 -3.15
C ARG A 189 -2.62 -22.92 -3.84
N THR A 190 -2.38 -21.68 -3.42
CA THR A 190 -3.15 -20.50 -3.86
C THR A 190 -2.20 -19.40 -4.27
N ILE A 191 -2.48 -18.74 -5.38
CA ILE A 191 -1.65 -17.65 -5.91
C ILE A 191 -2.43 -16.33 -5.86
N HIS A 192 -1.76 -15.28 -5.41
CA HIS A 192 -2.22 -13.90 -5.49
C HIS A 192 -1.34 -13.16 -6.49
N THR A 193 -1.94 -12.69 -7.58
CA THR A 193 -1.21 -12.19 -8.75
C THR A 193 -1.02 -10.68 -8.75
N GLY A 194 -1.50 -9.97 -7.72
CA GLY A 194 -1.69 -8.52 -7.78
C GLY A 194 -2.44 -8.16 -9.07
N ASP A 195 -1.91 -7.18 -9.80
CA ASP A 195 -2.52 -6.67 -11.03
C ASP A 195 -2.02 -7.34 -12.33
N LEU A 196 -1.18 -8.38 -12.22
CA LEU A 196 -0.71 -9.16 -13.39
C LEU A 196 -1.85 -9.91 -14.08
N PHE A 197 -2.84 -10.35 -13.32
CA PHE A 197 -4.02 -11.04 -13.83
C PHE A 197 -5.25 -10.61 -13.04
N ILE A 198 -6.13 -9.87 -13.71
CA ILE A 198 -7.41 -9.44 -13.15
C ILE A 198 -8.55 -9.85 -14.07
N TRP A 199 -9.66 -10.23 -13.47
CA TRP A 199 -10.86 -10.70 -14.16
C TRP A 199 -12.11 -10.27 -13.42
N GLY A 200 -13.16 -9.91 -14.14
CA GLY A 200 -14.47 -9.54 -13.59
C GLY A 200 -15.05 -8.29 -14.25
N GLU A 201 -16.00 -7.66 -13.58
CA GLU A 201 -16.65 -6.42 -14.02
C GLU A 201 -16.39 -5.29 -13.02
N ARG A 202 -16.14 -4.09 -13.54
CA ARG A 202 -16.12 -2.84 -12.77
C ARG A 202 -17.55 -2.43 -12.40
N MET A 203 -17.67 -1.46 -11.47
CA MET A 203 -18.97 -0.90 -11.07
C MET A 203 -19.77 -0.26 -12.23
N ASP A 204 -19.09 0.18 -13.29
CA ASP A 204 -19.72 0.75 -14.48
C ASP A 204 -20.13 -0.30 -15.54
N GLY A 205 -19.96 -1.60 -15.24
CA GLY A 205 -20.26 -2.71 -16.13
C GLY A 205 -19.18 -2.99 -17.18
N SER A 206 -18.05 -2.28 -17.17
CA SER A 206 -16.92 -2.59 -18.04
C SER A 206 -16.14 -3.81 -17.51
N THR A 207 -15.55 -4.60 -18.41
CA THR A 207 -14.69 -5.72 -18.01
C THR A 207 -13.40 -5.20 -17.36
N LEU A 208 -13.04 -5.76 -16.21
CA LEU A 208 -11.72 -5.61 -15.62
C LEU A 208 -10.71 -6.27 -16.54
N ALA A 209 -9.74 -5.48 -16.99
CA ALA A 209 -8.63 -5.93 -17.81
C ALA A 209 -7.34 -5.39 -17.19
N PRO A 210 -6.24 -6.18 -17.19
CA PRO A 210 -4.95 -5.72 -16.69
C PRO A 210 -4.59 -4.35 -17.26
N PHE A 211 -4.24 -3.42 -16.38
CA PHE A 211 -3.65 -2.14 -16.75
C PHE A 211 -2.14 -2.34 -16.87
N ILE A 212 -1.47 -1.62 -17.77
CA ILE A 212 0.00 -1.64 -17.86
C ILE A 212 0.52 -0.24 -17.56
N ASP A 213 1.30 -0.13 -16.49
CA ASP A 213 1.93 1.12 -16.06
C ASP A 213 3.29 1.30 -16.74
N TYR A 214 3.25 1.80 -17.98
CA TYR A 214 4.46 2.11 -18.75
C TYR A 214 5.37 3.14 -18.05
N GLY A 215 4.80 4.05 -17.25
CA GLY A 215 5.57 5.07 -16.53
C GLY A 215 6.44 4.47 -15.42
N ASN A 216 6.02 3.33 -14.88
CA ASN A 216 6.76 2.55 -13.89
C ASN A 216 7.31 1.24 -14.44
N GLY A 217 7.60 1.20 -15.74
CA GLY A 217 8.35 0.12 -16.38
C GLY A 217 7.56 -1.14 -16.70
N GLY A 218 6.22 -1.07 -16.70
CA GLY A 218 5.38 -2.11 -17.29
C GLY A 218 5.68 -2.28 -18.79
N LEU A 219 5.61 -3.51 -19.30
CA LEU A 219 6.01 -3.87 -20.65
C LEU A 219 4.81 -4.07 -21.59
N ARG A 220 5.02 -3.77 -22.87
CA ARG A 220 4.10 -4.08 -23.99
C ARG A 220 4.20 -5.53 -24.41
#